data_AF-A0A5B1QCE9-F1
#
_entry.id   AF-A0A5B1QCE9-F1
#
_cell.length_a   1.000
_cell.length_b   1.000
_cell.length_c   1.000
_cell.angle_alpha   90.00
_cell.angle_beta   90.00
_cell.angle_gamma   90.00
#
_symmetry.space_group_name_H-M   'P 1'
#
loop_
_entity.id
_entity.type
_entity.pdbx_description
1 polymer ?
#
loop_
_entity_poly.entity_id
_entity_poly.type
_entity_poly.pdbx_seq_one_letter_code
_entity_poly.pdbx_strand_id
1 'polypeptide(L)'
;MTSMLNSAGRKLFSKHIQQYAPQDPLYEYYTDKKGKQRRRRREMPLGLTKKEEKILRSVKRRAHYLDKGFNLCGLRFGWTFVIGIIPGAGDAADAALGYLLVIRKAKKADLPPWLIQRMLLNLALATSVGLVPIVGDILLAVYRANSRNAALLEEYLRVRASEH
;
A
#
# COMPACT_ATOMS: atom_id res chain seq x y z
N MET A 1 3.55 -6.49 -37.16
CA MET A 1 2.39 -5.92 -36.41
C MET A 1 2.64 -6.25 -34.94
N THR A 2 2.82 -5.36 -33.96
CA THR A 2 2.28 -4.02 -33.71
C THR A 2 3.21 -3.26 -32.75
N SER A 3 4.05 -2.37 -33.28
CA SER A 3 4.77 -1.33 -32.51
C SER A 3 3.94 -0.05 -32.50
N MET A 4 2.71 -0.12 -32.00
CA MET A 4 1.82 1.04 -31.84
C MET A 4 1.12 0.99 -30.47
N LEU A 5 1.90 1.01 -29.39
CA LEU A 5 1.39 1.54 -28.12
C LEU A 5 1.88 2.99 -27.99
N ASN A 6 1.16 3.90 -28.64
CA ASN A 6 1.38 5.34 -28.53
C ASN A 6 1.37 5.77 -27.05
N SER A 7 2.17 6.80 -26.73
CA SER A 7 2.22 7.43 -25.39
C SER A 7 0.82 7.79 -24.84
N ALA A 8 -0.10 8.17 -25.73
CA ALA A 8 -1.50 8.40 -25.40
C ALA A 8 -2.23 7.14 -24.89
N GLY A 9 -2.05 5.97 -25.53
CA GLY A 9 -2.64 4.71 -25.10
C GLY A 9 -2.10 4.23 -23.75
N ARG A 10 -0.77 4.35 -23.54
CA ARG A 10 -0.15 4.08 -22.22
C ARG A 10 -0.69 4.98 -21.12
N LYS A 11 -0.90 6.27 -21.44
CA LYS A 11 -1.44 7.27 -20.49
C LYS A 11 -2.92 7.04 -20.17
N LEU A 12 -3.69 6.56 -21.14
CA LEU A 12 -5.11 6.23 -20.96
C LEU A 12 -5.27 4.97 -20.11
N PHE A 13 -4.47 3.94 -20.41
CA PHE A 13 -4.42 2.70 -19.63
C PHE A 13 -3.95 2.94 -18.19
N SER A 14 -2.89 3.72 -17.97
CA SER A 14 -2.42 4.02 -16.62
C SER A 14 -3.43 4.81 -15.80
N LYS A 15 -4.17 5.75 -16.40
CA LYS A 15 -5.30 6.42 -15.74
C LYS A 15 -6.41 5.43 -15.35
N HIS A 16 -6.78 4.53 -16.26
CA HIS A 16 -7.83 3.55 -16.00
C HIS A 16 -7.44 2.57 -14.89
N ILE A 17 -6.18 2.12 -14.89
CA ILE A 17 -5.63 1.27 -13.84
C ILE A 17 -5.59 1.97 -12.47
N GLN A 18 -5.20 3.25 -12.44
CA GLN A 18 -5.13 4.01 -11.19
C GLN A 18 -6.49 4.14 -10.50
N GLN A 19 -7.60 4.03 -11.23
CA GLN A 19 -8.95 4.04 -10.67
C GLN A 19 -9.24 2.80 -9.79
N TYR A 20 -8.62 1.66 -10.09
CA TYR A 20 -8.77 0.42 -9.32
C TYR A 20 -7.80 0.32 -8.14
N ALA A 21 -6.78 1.18 -8.11
CA ALA A 21 -5.83 1.21 -7.00
C ALA A 21 -6.53 1.73 -5.73
N PRO A 22 -6.25 1.14 -4.56
CA PRO A 22 -6.81 1.63 -3.31
C PRO A 22 -6.34 3.07 -3.04
N GLN A 23 -7.18 3.81 -2.31
CA GLN A 23 -6.85 5.18 -1.89
C GLN A 23 -5.55 5.23 -1.10
N ASP A 24 -4.78 6.29 -1.29
CA ASP A 24 -3.55 6.52 -0.54
C ASP A 24 -3.87 6.62 0.96
N PRO A 25 -3.21 5.83 1.82
CA PRO A 25 -3.51 5.83 3.24
C PRO A 25 -3.08 7.14 3.90
N LEU A 26 -2.04 7.82 3.42
CA LEU A 26 -1.47 8.98 4.11
C LEU A 26 -1.95 10.32 3.56
N TYR A 27 -2.20 10.43 2.25
CA TYR A 27 -2.58 11.69 1.61
C TYR A 27 -3.91 11.61 0.89
N GLU A 28 -4.63 12.73 0.88
CA GLU A 28 -5.78 12.96 0.01
C GLU A 28 -5.48 14.10 -0.95
N TYR A 29 -5.97 13.96 -2.17
CA TYR A 29 -5.82 14.94 -3.23
C TYR A 29 -7.09 15.77 -3.31
N TYR A 30 -6.95 17.09 -3.27
CA TYR A 30 -8.07 18.02 -3.42
C TYR A 30 -7.73 19.07 -4.47
N THR A 31 -8.77 19.55 -5.15
CA THR A 31 -8.64 20.63 -6.13
C THR A 31 -8.80 21.96 -5.41
N ASP A 32 -7.78 22.80 -5.47
CA ASP A 32 -7.82 24.16 -4.94
C ASP A 32 -8.84 25.01 -5.74
N LYS A 33 -9.31 26.13 -5.18
CA LYS A 33 -10.21 27.09 -5.85
C LYS A 33 -9.66 27.61 -7.19
N LYS A 34 -8.34 27.49 -7.39
CA LYS A 34 -7.60 27.83 -8.62
C LYS A 34 -7.43 26.66 -9.61
N GLY A 35 -8.13 25.53 -9.42
CA GLY A 35 -8.05 24.35 -10.28
C GLY A 35 -6.75 23.54 -10.15
N LYS A 36 -5.85 23.88 -9.22
CA LYS A 36 -4.59 23.15 -9.00
C LYS A 36 -4.83 21.98 -8.05
N GLN A 37 -4.36 20.79 -8.42
CA GLN A 37 -4.35 19.65 -7.51
C GLN A 37 -3.32 19.87 -6.40
N ARG A 38 -3.76 19.79 -5.15
CA ARG A 38 -2.93 19.83 -3.96
C ARG A 38 -3.12 18.52 -3.19
N ARG A 39 -2.10 18.17 -2.40
CA ARG A 39 -2.17 17.03 -1.48
C ARG A 39 -2.17 17.56 -0.05
N ARG A 40 -3.03 17.02 0.79
CA ARG A 40 -2.98 17.20 2.26
C ARG A 40 -2.91 15.84 2.93
N ARG A 41 -2.39 15.80 4.16
CA ARG A 41 -2.42 14.55 4.94
C ARG A 41 -3.87 14.24 5.29
N ARG A 42 -4.28 12.98 5.14
CA ARG A 42 -5.60 12.53 5.59
C ARG A 42 -5.74 12.76 7.08
N GLU A 43 -6.89 13.27 7.46
CA GLU A 43 -7.28 13.39 8.85
C GLU A 43 -7.46 12.00 9.48
N MET A 44 -7.28 11.93 10.80
CA MET A 44 -7.48 10.71 11.56
C MET A 44 -8.97 10.57 11.90
N PRO A 45 -9.51 9.34 11.98
CA PRO A 45 -10.86 9.13 12.48
C PRO A 45 -11.03 9.77 13.87
N LEU A 46 -12.18 10.41 14.10
CA LEU A 46 -12.55 10.91 15.42
C LEU A 46 -12.90 9.73 16.35
N GLY A 47 -12.79 9.92 17.66
CA GLY A 47 -13.14 8.91 18.67
C GLY A 47 -12.06 7.86 18.98
N LEU A 48 -10.88 7.96 18.36
CA LEU A 48 -9.75 7.06 18.65
C LEU A 48 -9.08 7.38 20.00
N THR A 49 -8.67 6.34 20.72
CA THR A 49 -7.73 6.51 21.82
C THR A 49 -6.36 6.97 21.30
N LYS A 50 -5.57 7.67 22.14
CA LYS A 50 -4.20 8.10 21.79
C LYS A 50 -3.30 6.94 21.34
N LYS A 51 -3.50 5.73 21.90
CA LYS A 51 -2.75 4.52 21.53
C LYS A 51 -3.10 4.10 20.11
N GLU A 52 -4.38 4.00 19.79
CA GLU A 52 -4.87 3.60 18.46
C GLU A 52 -4.48 4.62 17.40
N GLU A 53 -4.61 5.92 17.69
CA GLU A 53 -4.21 6.99 16.78
C GLU A 53 -2.73 6.86 16.41
N LYS A 54 -1.85 6.63 17.40
CA LYS A 54 -0.41 6.45 17.18
C LYS A 54 -0.11 5.19 16.36
N ILE A 55 -0.84 4.10 16.59
CA ILE A 55 -0.70 2.86 15.81
C ILE A 55 -1.14 3.08 14.37
N LEU A 56 -2.36 3.60 14.17
CA LEU A 56 -2.94 3.85 12.86
C LEU A 56 -2.06 4.82 12.05
N ARG A 57 -1.57 5.91 12.66
CA ARG A 57 -0.65 6.86 12.02
C ARG A 57 0.65 6.18 11.56
N SER A 58 1.20 5.29 12.38
CA SER A 58 2.39 4.52 12.03
C SER A 58 2.12 3.54 10.89
N VAL A 59 0.97 2.87 10.90
CA VAL A 59 0.57 1.90 9.86
C VAL A 59 0.33 2.62 8.54
N LYS A 60 -0.47 3.70 8.52
CA LYS A 60 -0.75 4.52 7.32
C LYS A 60 0.54 5.05 6.69
N ARG A 61 1.49 5.53 7.52
CA ARG A 61 2.81 5.98 7.04
C ARG A 61 3.60 4.85 6.39
N ARG A 62 3.73 3.70 7.05
CA ARG A 62 4.51 2.57 6.55
C ARG A 62 3.91 2.00 5.27
N ALA A 63 2.58 1.83 5.25
CA ALA A 63 1.86 1.36 4.08
C ALA A 63 2.05 2.28 2.86
N HIS A 64 1.98 3.60 3.07
CA HIS A 64 2.22 4.57 2.02
C HIS A 64 3.59 4.41 1.36
N TYR A 65 4.64 4.29 2.17
CA TYR A 65 6.01 4.18 1.66
C TYR A 65 6.31 2.80 1.05
N LEU A 66 5.71 1.74 1.59
CA LEU A 66 5.82 0.40 1.02
C LEU A 66 5.17 0.34 -0.38
N ASP A 67 3.94 0.81 -0.52
CA ASP A 67 3.19 0.67 -1.78
C ASP A 67 3.52 1.72 -2.84
N LYS A 68 4.11 2.86 -2.47
CA LYS A 68 4.69 3.80 -3.45
C LYS A 68 6.07 3.38 -3.94
N GLY A 69 6.65 2.34 -3.35
CA GLY A 69 8.00 1.88 -3.61
C GLY A 69 9.03 2.59 -2.72
N PHE A 70 10.01 1.82 -2.28
CA PHE A 70 11.20 2.35 -1.62
C PHE A 70 12.11 3.03 -2.66
N ASN A 71 12.13 4.36 -2.67
CA ASN A 71 13.41 5.05 -2.93
C ASN A 71 14.18 5.04 -1.61
N LEU A 72 14.96 4.00 -1.37
CA LEU A 72 15.81 3.93 -0.18
C LEU A 72 16.99 4.89 -0.37
N CYS A 73 16.82 6.12 0.14
CA CYS A 73 17.88 7.07 0.47
C CYS A 73 18.83 7.52 -0.65
N GLY A 74 18.42 7.63 -1.92
CA GLY A 74 19.25 8.26 -2.97
C GLY A 74 20.63 7.61 -3.19
N LEU A 75 20.87 6.44 -2.60
CA LEU A 75 22.09 5.67 -2.66
C LEU A 75 21.75 4.33 -3.32
N ARG A 76 22.48 4.01 -4.40
CA ARG A 76 22.63 2.63 -4.89
C ARG A 76 23.37 1.82 -3.82
N PHE A 77 22.70 1.44 -2.73
CA PHE A 77 23.17 0.34 -1.89
C PHE A 77 22.68 -0.97 -2.49
N GLY A 78 23.48 -1.47 -3.43
CA GLY A 78 24.09 -2.78 -3.28
C GLY A 78 23.17 -4.00 -3.26
N TRP A 79 22.14 -4.03 -4.08
CA TRP A 79 21.56 -5.28 -4.61
C TRP A 79 21.93 -5.50 -6.09
N THR A 80 23.08 -5.01 -6.57
CA THR A 80 23.66 -5.57 -7.80
C THR A 80 23.85 -7.10 -7.70
N PHE A 81 23.75 -7.66 -6.48
CA PHE A 81 23.95 -9.07 -6.14
C PHE A 81 22.67 -9.92 -5.94
N VAL A 82 21.46 -9.37 -5.77
CA VAL A 82 20.22 -10.21 -5.70
C VAL A 82 19.13 -9.84 -6.67
N ILE A 83 19.22 -8.65 -7.25
CA ILE A 83 18.43 -8.32 -8.44
C ILE A 83 18.81 -9.24 -9.63
N GLY A 84 19.88 -10.04 -9.54
CA GLY A 84 20.35 -10.91 -10.62
C GLY A 84 19.91 -12.39 -10.63
N ILE A 85 19.49 -13.04 -9.52
CA ILE A 85 19.57 -14.52 -9.47
C ILE A 85 18.24 -15.27 -9.21
N ILE A 86 17.19 -14.72 -8.57
CA ILE A 86 15.99 -15.55 -8.30
C ILE A 86 14.66 -14.75 -8.37
N PRO A 87 13.80 -14.99 -9.39
CA PRO A 87 12.39 -14.63 -9.34
C PRO A 87 11.75 -15.07 -8.01
N GLY A 88 11.10 -14.17 -7.28
CA GLY A 88 10.48 -14.44 -5.98
C GLY A 88 11.25 -13.98 -4.73
N ALA A 89 12.56 -13.65 -4.83
CA ALA A 89 13.30 -13.10 -3.68
C ALA A 89 12.83 -11.68 -3.31
N GLY A 90 12.52 -10.86 -4.32
CA GLY A 90 11.92 -9.53 -4.14
C GLY A 90 10.54 -9.62 -3.47
N ASP A 91 9.68 -10.50 -3.98
CA ASP A 91 8.33 -10.71 -3.43
C ASP A 91 8.35 -11.21 -1.98
N ALA A 92 9.31 -12.07 -1.64
CA ALA A 92 9.51 -12.54 -0.27
C ALA A 92 9.98 -11.42 0.66
N ALA A 93 10.89 -10.56 0.21
CA ALA A 93 11.34 -9.40 0.98
C ALA A 93 10.19 -8.39 1.18
N ASP A 94 9.41 -8.11 0.13
CA ASP A 94 8.24 -7.23 0.21
C ASP A 94 7.17 -7.79 1.14
N ALA A 95 6.92 -9.11 1.09
CA ALA A 95 6.05 -9.79 2.03
C ALA A 95 6.55 -9.63 3.48
N ALA A 96 7.84 -9.89 3.72
CA ALA A 96 8.43 -9.77 5.04
C ALA A 96 8.33 -8.33 5.59
N LEU A 97 8.61 -7.32 4.76
CA LEU A 97 8.48 -5.92 5.14
C LEU A 97 7.03 -5.53 5.41
N GLY A 98 6.09 -5.94 4.55
CA GLY A 98 4.65 -5.71 4.77
C GLY A 98 4.18 -6.32 6.10
N TYR A 99 4.60 -7.55 6.41
CA TYR A 99 4.28 -8.19 7.67
C TYR A 99 4.88 -7.44 8.88
N LEU A 100 6.19 -7.18 8.87
CA LEU A 100 6.91 -6.58 9.99
C LEU A 100 6.52 -5.13 10.26
N LEU A 101 6.30 -4.35 9.21
CA LEU A 101 6.03 -2.91 9.31
C LEU A 101 4.54 -2.62 9.48
N VAL A 102 3.66 -3.34 8.79
CA VAL A 102 2.21 -3.05 8.77
C VAL A 102 1.46 -3.98 9.74
N ILE A 103 1.46 -5.29 9.47
CA ILE A 103 0.62 -6.25 10.20
C ILE A 103 1.05 -6.37 11.68
N ARG A 104 2.35 -6.54 11.95
CA ARG A 104 2.88 -6.65 13.32
C ARG A 104 2.62 -5.37 14.14
N LYS A 105 2.57 -4.21 13.49
CA LYS A 105 2.24 -2.94 14.16
C LYS A 105 0.74 -2.83 14.42
N ALA A 106 -0.09 -3.23 13.46
CA ALA A 106 -1.54 -3.26 13.59
C ALA A 106 -2.00 -4.20 14.72
N LYS A 107 -1.35 -5.36 14.89
CA LYS A 107 -1.60 -6.30 16.01
C LYS A 107 -1.51 -5.66 17.40
N LYS A 108 -0.81 -4.53 17.57
CA LYS A 108 -0.73 -3.80 18.85
C LYS A 108 -2.02 -3.03 19.21
N ALA A 109 -3.00 -2.98 18.30
CA ALA A 109 -4.29 -2.33 18.50
C ALA A 109 -5.38 -3.31 18.94
N ASP A 110 -5.01 -4.51 19.42
CA ASP A 110 -5.94 -5.50 19.99
C ASP A 110 -7.06 -5.83 19.00
N LEU A 111 -6.65 -6.32 17.82
CA LEU A 111 -7.53 -6.60 16.68
C LEU A 111 -8.09 -8.03 16.76
N PRO A 112 -9.30 -8.26 16.25
CA PRO A 112 -9.87 -9.60 16.19
C PRO A 112 -9.11 -10.49 15.20
N PRO A 113 -9.04 -11.82 15.42
CA PRO A 113 -8.27 -12.74 14.59
C PRO A 113 -8.66 -12.70 13.10
N TRP A 114 -9.96 -12.55 12.79
CA TRP A 114 -10.46 -12.51 11.42
C TRP A 114 -9.89 -11.32 10.62
N LEU A 115 -9.68 -10.16 11.29
CA LEU A 115 -9.14 -8.98 10.64
C LEU A 115 -7.66 -9.16 10.32
N ILE A 116 -6.91 -9.77 11.25
CA ILE A 116 -5.49 -10.12 11.04
C ILE A 116 -5.37 -11.13 9.89
N GLN A 117 -6.23 -12.14 9.84
CA GLN A 117 -6.26 -13.11 8.75
C GLN A 117 -6.53 -12.42 7.41
N ARG A 118 -7.50 -11.51 7.34
CA ARG A 118 -7.76 -10.72 6.13
C ARG A 118 -6.55 -9.88 5.69
N MET A 119 -5.82 -9.30 6.64
CA MET A 119 -4.59 -8.56 6.34
C MET A 119 -3.48 -9.46 5.80
N LEU A 120 -3.34 -10.68 6.35
CA LEU A 120 -2.40 -11.69 5.88
C LEU A 120 -2.77 -12.20 4.48
N LEU A 121 -4.07 -12.41 4.22
CA LEU A 121 -4.56 -12.81 2.90
C LEU A 121 -4.25 -11.76 1.84
N ASN A 122 -4.43 -10.48 2.12
CA ASN A 122 -4.04 -9.42 1.20
C ASN A 122 -2.54 -9.48 0.86
N LEU A 123 -1.70 -9.72 1.86
CA LEU A 123 -0.26 -9.85 1.66
C LEU A 123 0.08 -11.10 0.84
N ALA A 124 -0.52 -12.24 1.16
CA ALA A 124 -0.31 -13.50 0.44
C ALA A 124 -0.74 -13.41 -1.03
N LEU A 125 -1.89 -12.76 -1.30
CA LEU A 125 -2.36 -12.50 -2.67
C LEU A 125 -1.36 -11.64 -3.44
N ALA A 126 -0.87 -10.55 -2.85
CA ALA A 126 0.14 -9.71 -3.48
C ALA A 126 1.42 -10.49 -3.81
N THR A 127 1.94 -11.27 -2.86
CA THR A 127 3.12 -12.12 -3.07
C THR A 127 2.88 -13.17 -4.15
N SER A 128 1.72 -13.84 -4.15
CA SER A 128 1.40 -14.87 -5.15
C SER A 128 1.33 -14.33 -6.57
N VAL A 129 0.84 -13.09 -6.72
CA VAL A 129 0.69 -12.43 -8.01
C VAL A 129 2.05 -11.89 -8.49
N GLY A 130 2.90 -11.42 -7.59
CA GLY A 130 4.27 -10.95 -7.90
C GLY A 130 5.18 -12.04 -8.51
N LEU A 131 4.89 -13.31 -8.25
CA LEU A 131 5.65 -14.44 -8.83
C LEU A 131 5.52 -14.58 -10.35
N VAL A 132 4.52 -13.96 -10.98
CA VAL A 132 4.31 -14.00 -12.43
C VAL A 132 5.03 -12.82 -13.08
N PRO A 133 6.12 -13.03 -13.85
CA PRO A 133 6.86 -11.91 -14.47
C PRO A 133 5.95 -11.08 -15.40
N ILE A 134 6.19 -9.77 -15.49
CA ILE A 134 5.47 -8.81 -16.35
C ILE A 134 4.03 -8.54 -15.90
N VAL A 135 3.19 -9.57 -15.81
CA VAL A 135 1.78 -9.43 -15.41
C VAL A 135 1.67 -9.17 -13.90
N GLY A 136 2.46 -9.89 -13.11
CA GLY A 136 2.52 -9.77 -11.66
C GLY A 136 2.97 -8.39 -11.21
N ASP A 137 3.97 -7.81 -11.87
CA ASP A 137 4.45 -6.45 -11.55
C ASP A 137 3.36 -5.39 -11.68
N ILE A 138 2.57 -5.47 -12.77
CA ILE A 138 1.44 -4.57 -13.00
C ILE A 138 0.39 -4.79 -11.92
N LEU A 139 -0.03 -6.04 -11.70
CA LEU A 139 -1.08 -6.35 -10.73
C LEU A 139 -0.65 -6.01 -9.29
N LEU A 140 0.62 -6.20 -8.93
CA LEU A 140 1.17 -5.84 -7.63
C LEU A 140 1.09 -4.32 -7.40
N ALA A 141 1.46 -3.52 -8.41
CA ALA A 141 1.39 -2.05 -8.35
C ALA A 141 -0.04 -1.50 -8.20
N VAL A 142 -1.03 -2.26 -8.68
CA VAL A 142 -2.46 -1.92 -8.59
C VAL A 142 -3.07 -2.41 -7.28
N TYR A 143 -2.71 -3.63 -6.88
CA TYR A 143 -3.31 -4.29 -5.73
C TYR A 143 -2.97 -3.59 -4.42
N ARG A 144 -1.70 -3.15 -4.24
CA ARG A 144 -1.23 -2.34 -3.09
C ARG A 144 -1.72 -2.89 -1.74
N ALA A 145 -1.23 -4.09 -1.38
CA ALA A 145 -1.70 -4.82 -0.21
C ALA A 145 -1.55 -4.03 1.10
N ASN A 146 -0.49 -3.22 1.27
CA ASN A 146 -0.25 -2.51 2.51
C ASN A 146 -1.28 -1.39 2.76
N SER A 147 -1.70 -0.71 1.70
CA SER A 147 -2.71 0.34 1.71
C SER A 147 -4.09 -0.24 1.97
N ARG A 148 -4.40 -1.41 1.40
CA ARG A 148 -5.61 -2.17 1.75
C ARG A 148 -5.61 -2.56 3.22
N ASN A 149 -4.49 -3.03 3.74
CA ASN A 149 -4.33 -3.39 5.14
C ASN A 149 -4.45 -2.18 6.08
N ALA A 150 -3.91 -1.03 5.68
CA ALA A 150 -4.08 0.22 6.42
C ALA A 150 -5.54 0.70 6.41
N ALA A 151 -6.24 0.56 5.28
CA ALA A 151 -7.66 0.89 5.16
C ALA A 151 -8.54 -0.02 6.03
N LEU A 152 -8.29 -1.33 6.02
CA LEU A 152 -8.99 -2.29 6.91
C LEU A 152 -8.82 -1.93 8.38
N LEU A 153 -7.60 -1.56 8.78
CA LEU A 153 -7.34 -1.11 10.15
C LEU A 153 -8.08 0.19 10.47
N GLU A 154 -8.05 1.18 9.57
CA GLU A 154 -8.74 2.45 9.75
C GLU A 154 -10.25 2.27 9.90
N GLU A 155 -10.85 1.44 9.06
CA GLU A 155 -12.28 1.14 9.06
C GLU A 155 -12.69 0.43 10.36
N TYR A 156 -11.96 -0.60 10.77
CA TYR A 156 -12.23 -1.30 12.02
C TYR A 156 -12.14 -0.37 13.23
N LEU A 157 -11.08 0.44 13.31
CA LEU A 157 -10.91 1.38 14.42
C LEU A 157 -11.97 2.49 14.41
N ARG A 158 -12.45 2.89 13.23
CA ARG A 158 -13.55 3.87 13.10
C ARG A 158 -14.86 3.30 13.64
N VAL A 159 -15.20 2.06 13.29
CA VAL A 159 -16.42 1.40 13.79
C VAL A 159 -16.32 1.23 15.31
N ARG A 160 -15.18 0.73 15.81
CA ARG A 160 -14.94 0.59 17.25
C ARG A 160 -15.05 1.93 17.99
N ALA A 161 -14.53 3.01 17.42
CA ALA A 161 -14.62 4.35 17.98
C ALA A 161 -16.05 4.93 17.98
N SER A 162 -16.94 4.47 17.10
CA SER A 162 -18.35 4.87 17.10
C SER A 162 -19.24 4.08 18.07
N GLU A 163 -18.75 2.93 18.55
CA GLU A 163 -19.42 2.10 19.56
C GLU A 163 -19.12 2.55 21.00
N HIS A 164 -18.13 3.44 21.18
CA HIS A 164 -17.72 4.04 22.44
C HIS A 164 -18.28 5.45 22.60
#